data_AF-B4HFG4-F1
#
_entry.id   AF-B4HFG4-F1
#
_cell.length_a   1.000
_cell.length_b   1.000
_cell.length_c   1.000
_cell.angle_alpha   90.00
_cell.angle_beta   90.00
_cell.angle_gamma   90.00
#
_symmetry.space_group_name_H-M   'P 1'
#
loop_
_entity.id
_entity.type
_entity.pdbx_description
1 polymer ?
#
loop_
_entity_poly.entity_id
_entity_poly.type
_entity_poly.pdbx_seq_one_letter_code
_entity_poly.pdbx_strand_id
1 'polypeptide(L)'
;MDYHLDASSLICLFKMVAAINSAMQTVVYYITEEKLLESLVYRPAQVRLFKKFFGYPAEKLDELRARFSVILIISHFSMGRVRANVPNIIEVAGVHLSEPPEPCGAELQKYLDEAEHGAIYFSMGQDILMKYLPENMLGLPLFFDQFNNIHRVQLAGMAKVLDPNDLNADTLIETINELLENPSYAERAKAMALSFRDRPMSPLDTALWWTEYALRNRDTSHMRLNVEEIPLMRYYRLDSILTFGVRLGCVCASLIFLGWRLYQKNRNRHRRLQERERVLAQIQLRMSDNE
;
A
#
# COMPACT_ATOMS: atom_id res chain seq x y z
N MET A 1 -10.94 27.75 -32.82
CA MET A 1 -10.81 26.39 -32.24
C MET A 1 -11.26 26.50 -30.80
N ASP A 2 -12.56 26.37 -30.59
CA ASP A 2 -13.18 26.46 -29.28
C ASP A 2 -13.01 25.12 -28.57
N TYR A 3 -12.19 25.09 -27.52
CA TYR A 3 -12.12 23.97 -26.60
C TYR A 3 -13.32 24.05 -25.65
N HIS A 4 -14.47 23.56 -26.09
CA HIS A 4 -15.57 23.25 -25.19
C HIS A 4 -15.16 22.04 -24.33
N LEU A 5 -14.70 22.29 -23.10
CA LEU A 5 -14.62 21.25 -22.08
C LEU A 5 -16.05 20.80 -21.76
N ASP A 6 -16.41 19.61 -22.22
CA ASP A 6 -17.68 18.95 -21.91
C ASP A 6 -17.84 18.79 -20.38
N ALA A 7 -19.04 19.04 -19.87
CA ALA A 7 -19.41 18.85 -18.47
C ALA A 7 -19.05 17.45 -17.96
N SER A 8 -19.11 16.43 -18.83
CA SER A 8 -18.68 15.05 -18.54
C SER A 8 -17.19 14.97 -18.16
N SER A 9 -16.34 15.76 -18.83
CA SER A 9 -14.89 15.80 -18.56
C SER A 9 -14.58 16.50 -17.23
N LEU A 10 -15.34 17.54 -16.89
CA LEU A 10 -15.28 18.21 -15.59
C LEU A 10 -15.73 17.30 -14.45
N ILE A 11 -16.84 16.56 -14.61
CA ILE A 11 -17.32 15.58 -13.63
C ILE A 11 -16.28 14.46 -13.42
N CYS A 12 -15.66 13.97 -14.50
CA CYS A 12 -14.61 12.97 -14.42
C CYS A 12 -13.39 13.50 -13.64
N LEU A 13 -12.97 14.74 -13.90
CA LEU A 13 -11.89 15.40 -13.16
C LEU A 13 -12.24 15.56 -11.67
N PHE A 14 -13.46 15.98 -11.34
CA PHE A 14 -13.91 16.10 -9.94
C PHE A 14 -13.94 14.75 -9.23
N LYS A 15 -14.44 13.69 -9.87
CA LYS A 15 -14.40 12.33 -9.32
C LYS A 15 -12.97 11.84 -9.10
N MET A 16 -12.07 12.12 -10.04
CA MET A 16 -10.66 11.75 -9.93
C MET A 16 -9.97 12.49 -8.79
N VAL A 17 -10.20 13.81 -8.66
CA VAL A 17 -9.66 14.61 -7.55
C VAL A 17 -10.23 14.16 -6.20
N ALA A 18 -11.53 13.86 -6.12
CA ALA A 18 -12.15 13.35 -4.90
C ALA A 18 -11.60 11.97 -4.50
N ALA A 19 -11.42 11.06 -5.46
CA ALA A 19 -10.82 9.75 -5.24
C ALA A 19 -9.36 9.87 -4.76
N ILE A 20 -8.56 10.75 -5.36
CA ILE A 20 -7.18 11.02 -4.93
C ILE A 20 -7.16 11.60 -3.51
N ASN A 21 -8.08 12.52 -3.19
CA ASN A 21 -8.14 13.14 -1.87
C ASN A 21 -8.55 12.13 -0.78
N SER A 22 -9.55 11.28 -1.07
CA SER A 22 -9.97 10.19 -0.18
C SER A 22 -8.84 9.17 0.04
N ALA A 23 -8.15 8.78 -1.03
CA ALA A 23 -7.01 7.88 -0.95
C ALA A 23 -5.85 8.47 -0.13
N MET A 24 -5.53 9.76 -0.33
CA MET A 24 -4.52 10.44 0.49
C MET A 24 -4.92 10.53 1.96
N GLN A 25 -6.17 10.93 2.26
CA GLN A 25 -6.65 11.03 3.63
C GLN A 25 -6.58 9.68 4.35
N THR A 26 -6.95 8.61 3.64
CA THR A 26 -6.85 7.24 4.14
C THR A 26 -5.40 6.89 4.45
N VAL A 27 -4.49 7.07 3.49
CA VAL A 27 -3.05 6.77 3.69
C VAL A 27 -2.45 7.57 4.85
N VAL A 28 -2.75 8.87 4.94
CA VAL A 28 -2.24 9.72 6.02
C VAL A 28 -2.81 9.30 7.37
N TYR A 29 -4.11 9.00 7.45
CA TYR A 29 -4.75 8.55 8.68
C TYR A 29 -4.15 7.23 9.16
N TYR A 30 -4.06 6.22 8.29
CA TYR A 30 -3.47 4.92 8.64
C TYR A 30 -2.00 5.03 9.07
N ILE A 31 -1.18 5.79 8.34
CA ILE A 31 0.24 6.00 8.71
C ILE A 31 0.35 6.73 10.06
N THR A 32 -0.53 7.69 10.31
CA THR A 32 -0.52 8.48 11.56
C THR A 32 -0.98 7.64 12.74
N GLU A 33 -2.06 6.89 12.58
CA GLU A 33 -2.58 5.96 13.58
C GLU A 33 -1.53 4.89 13.92
N GLU A 34 -0.92 4.25 12.92
CA GLU A 34 0.12 3.24 13.12
C GLU A 34 1.32 3.81 13.87
N LYS A 35 1.77 5.02 13.50
CA LYS A 35 2.87 5.71 14.22
C LYS A 35 2.49 6.10 15.65
N LEU A 36 1.24 6.50 15.88
CA LEU A 36 0.75 6.82 17.23
C LEU A 36 0.66 5.55 18.09
N LEU A 37 0.13 4.45 17.54
CA LEU A 37 0.12 3.16 18.22
C LEU A 37 1.54 2.66 18.51
N GLU A 38 2.46 2.78 17.55
CA GLU A 38 3.87 2.44 17.76
C GLU A 38 4.48 3.27 18.90
N SER A 39 4.36 4.60 18.83
CA SER A 39 5.01 5.50 19.78
C SER A 39 4.39 5.52 21.17
N LEU A 40 3.07 5.38 21.28
CA LEU A 40 2.34 5.51 22.55
C LEU A 40 2.05 4.17 23.23
N VAL A 41 1.89 3.08 22.45
CA VAL A 41 1.47 1.78 22.98
C VAL A 41 2.58 0.75 22.87
N TYR A 42 3.03 0.43 21.66
CA TYR A 42 3.95 -0.68 21.44
C TYR A 42 5.36 -0.40 21.97
N ARG A 43 5.95 0.76 21.63
CA ARG A 43 7.33 1.11 22.01
C ARG A 43 7.50 1.25 23.53
N PRO A 44 6.63 1.93 24.29
CA PRO A 44 6.76 1.97 25.74
C PRO A 44 6.63 0.59 26.38
N ALA A 45 5.74 -0.28 25.88
CA ALA A 45 5.62 -1.65 26.35
C ALA A 45 6.89 -2.48 26.08
N GLN A 46 7.45 -2.38 24.87
CA GLN A 46 8.70 -3.03 24.51
C GLN A 46 9.87 -2.56 25.37
N VAL A 47 10.02 -1.25 25.59
CA VAL A 47 11.06 -0.68 26.44
C VAL A 47 10.92 -1.18 27.89
N ARG A 48 9.70 -1.24 28.43
CA ARG A 48 9.46 -1.78 29.78
C ARG A 48 9.93 -3.23 29.91
N LEU A 49 9.57 -4.09 28.95
CA LEU A 49 9.99 -5.49 28.93
C LEU A 49 11.51 -5.60 28.76
N PHE A 50 12.07 -4.85 27.82
CA PHE A 50 13.51 -4.85 27.54
C PHE A 50 14.33 -4.45 28.77
N LYS A 51 13.92 -3.38 29.47
CA LYS A 51 14.55 -2.96 30.73
C LYS A 51 14.39 -4.00 31.83
N LYS A 52 13.21 -4.61 31.95
CA LYS A 52 12.92 -5.62 32.98
C LYS A 52 13.78 -6.87 32.84
N PHE A 53 13.93 -7.39 31.62
CA PHE A 53 14.59 -8.67 31.38
C PHE A 53 16.09 -8.55 31.08
N PHE A 54 16.53 -7.46 30.45
CA PHE A 54 17.93 -7.30 30.04
C PHE A 54 18.68 -6.20 30.79
N GLY A 55 18.00 -5.33 31.54
CA GLY A 55 18.63 -4.26 32.33
C GLY A 55 19.24 -3.12 31.50
N TYR A 56 19.14 -3.16 30.17
CA TYR A 56 19.66 -2.12 29.28
C TYR A 56 18.75 -0.88 29.22
N PRO A 57 19.31 0.29 28.89
CA PRO A 57 18.53 1.51 28.73
C PRO A 57 17.77 1.51 27.39
N ALA A 58 16.80 2.40 27.24
CA ALA A 58 15.89 2.42 26.09
C ALA A 58 16.62 2.67 24.76
N GLU A 59 17.67 3.50 24.80
CA GLU A 59 18.51 3.85 23.65
C GLU A 59 19.16 2.61 23.02
N LYS A 60 19.47 1.59 23.85
CA LYS A 60 20.02 0.34 23.36
C LYS A 60 19.00 -0.45 22.54
N LEU A 61 17.72 -0.36 22.86
CA LEU A 61 16.66 -0.99 22.06
C LEU A 61 16.56 -0.34 20.68
N ASP A 62 16.65 0.99 20.61
CA ASP A 62 16.63 1.71 19.33
C ASP A 62 17.87 1.38 18.48
N GLU A 63 19.06 1.32 19.09
CA GLU A 63 20.28 0.89 18.41
C GLU A 63 20.14 -0.54 17.84
N LEU A 64 19.58 -1.47 18.62
CA LEU A 64 19.37 -2.85 18.18
C LEU A 64 18.35 -2.94 17.04
N ARG A 65 17.27 -2.14 17.09
CA ARG A 65 16.24 -2.08 16.05
C ARG A 65 16.77 -1.51 14.74
N ALA A 66 17.67 -0.54 14.83
CA ALA A 66 18.36 0.01 13.66
C ALA A 66 19.38 -0.98 13.09
N ARG A 67 19.90 -1.91 13.90
CA ARG A 67 21.09 -2.72 13.59
C ARG A 67 20.84 -4.22 13.40
N PHE A 68 19.70 -4.63 12.84
CA PHE A 68 19.43 -6.04 12.52
C PHE A 68 20.34 -6.63 11.43
N SER A 69 21.16 -7.62 11.79
CA SER A 69 21.99 -8.35 10.83
C SER A 69 21.17 -9.19 9.85
N VAL A 70 20.10 -9.82 10.33
CA VAL A 70 19.16 -10.62 9.55
C VAL A 70 17.75 -10.36 10.07
N ILE A 71 16.79 -10.23 9.16
CA ILE A 71 15.36 -10.10 9.45
C ILE A 71 14.67 -11.30 8.83
N LEU A 72 14.21 -12.22 9.69
CA LEU A 72 13.41 -13.36 9.28
C LEU A 72 11.95 -12.92 9.15
N ILE A 73 11.37 -13.06 7.96
CA ILE A 73 9.98 -12.68 7.71
C ILE A 73 9.13 -13.90 7.36
N ILE A 74 7.91 -13.93 7.91
CA ILE A 74 6.91 -14.98 7.63
C ILE A 74 6.18 -14.61 6.33
N SER A 75 6.92 -14.66 5.22
CA SER A 75 6.40 -14.36 3.88
C SER A 75 7.10 -15.21 2.84
N HIS A 76 6.48 -15.36 1.68
CA HIS A 76 7.03 -16.08 0.53
C HIS A 76 6.68 -15.32 -0.74
N PHE A 77 7.65 -15.13 -1.62
CA PHE A 77 7.51 -14.38 -2.86
C PHE A 77 6.39 -14.91 -3.77
N SER A 78 6.05 -16.21 -3.69
CA SER A 78 4.97 -16.79 -4.50
C SER A 78 3.57 -16.33 -4.09
N MET A 79 3.38 -15.82 -2.87
CA MET A 79 2.06 -15.44 -2.33
C MET A 79 1.90 -13.92 -2.16
N GLY A 80 3.00 -13.18 -2.32
CA GLY A 80 3.04 -11.73 -2.11
C GLY A 80 3.00 -10.95 -3.41
N ARG A 81 2.92 -9.62 -3.27
CA ARG A 81 3.26 -8.73 -4.39
C ARG A 81 4.76 -8.82 -4.65
N VAL A 82 5.14 -8.72 -5.92
CA VAL A 82 6.54 -8.61 -6.30
C VAL A 82 7.15 -7.41 -5.60
N ARG A 83 8.22 -7.64 -4.83
CA ARG A 83 8.96 -6.61 -4.10
C ARG A 83 10.45 -6.88 -4.17
N ALA A 84 11.23 -5.82 -4.20
CA ALA A 84 12.67 -5.91 -4.04
C ALA A 84 12.98 -6.02 -2.54
N ASN A 85 13.47 -7.16 -2.09
CA ASN A 85 14.04 -7.32 -0.76
C ASN A 85 15.54 -7.03 -0.81
N VAL A 86 16.06 -6.47 0.28
CA VAL A 86 17.51 -6.42 0.51
C VAL A 86 17.99 -7.77 1.04
N PRO A 87 19.28 -8.13 0.83
CA PRO A 87 19.78 -9.46 1.18
C PRO A 87 19.60 -9.87 2.65
N ASN A 88 19.53 -8.91 3.58
CA ASN A 88 19.31 -9.22 5.00
C ASN A 88 17.85 -9.55 5.37
N ILE A 89 16.90 -9.46 4.43
CA ILE A 89 15.50 -9.88 4.63
C ILE A 89 15.34 -11.29 4.07
N ILE A 90 15.12 -12.26 4.95
CA ILE A 90 15.05 -13.67 4.60
C ILE A 90 13.63 -14.18 4.78
N GLU A 91 13.06 -14.68 3.70
CA GLU A 91 11.72 -15.23 3.66
C GLU A 91 11.69 -16.67 4.18
N VAL A 92 11.06 -16.86 5.34
CA VAL A 92 10.94 -18.13 6.05
C VAL A 92 9.47 -18.46 6.37
N ALA A 93 8.57 -18.20 5.43
CA ALA A 93 7.17 -18.58 5.60
C ALA A 93 7.01 -20.10 5.83
N GLY A 94 6.19 -20.44 6.81
CA GLY A 94 5.91 -21.82 7.19
C GLY A 94 6.87 -22.43 8.21
N VAL A 95 7.75 -21.65 8.85
CA VAL A 95 8.60 -22.15 9.96
C VAL A 95 7.76 -22.77 11.08
N HIS A 96 6.60 -22.19 11.40
CA HIS A 96 5.66 -22.70 12.39
C HIS A 96 4.96 -24.02 11.97
N LEU A 97 5.20 -24.49 10.74
CA LEU A 97 4.62 -25.71 10.16
C LEU A 97 5.69 -26.77 9.91
N SER A 98 6.85 -26.64 10.56
CA SER A 98 7.98 -27.56 10.46
C SER A 98 7.64 -28.91 11.10
N GLU A 99 6.90 -28.90 12.20
CA GLU A 99 6.40 -30.11 12.85
C GLU A 99 5.19 -30.69 12.09
N PRO A 100 5.05 -32.02 12.06
CA PRO A 100 3.83 -32.65 11.56
C PRO A 100 2.65 -32.26 12.46
N PRO A 101 1.45 -32.04 11.90
CA PRO A 101 0.27 -31.74 12.71
C PRO A 101 -0.04 -32.92 13.63
N GLU A 102 -0.53 -32.61 14.84
CA GLU A 102 -1.06 -33.64 15.72
C GLU A 102 -2.22 -34.38 15.05
N PRO A 103 -2.35 -35.71 15.27
CA PRO A 103 -3.45 -36.46 14.71
C PRO A 103 -4.80 -35.91 15.16
N CYS A 104 -5.79 -35.99 14.26
CA CYS A 104 -7.16 -35.65 14.60
C CYS A 104 -7.67 -36.57 15.72
N GLY A 105 -8.44 -36.03 16.67
CA GLY A 105 -9.09 -36.83 17.70
C GLY A 105 -10.02 -37.87 17.08
N ALA A 106 -10.10 -39.07 17.67
CA ALA A 106 -10.81 -40.21 17.07
C ALA A 106 -12.28 -39.91 16.71
N GLU A 107 -12.97 -39.10 17.51
CA GLU A 107 -14.35 -38.68 17.26
C GLU A 107 -14.47 -37.79 16.03
N LEU A 108 -13.60 -36.77 15.92
CA LEU A 108 -13.61 -35.85 14.78
C LEU A 108 -13.13 -36.56 13.50
N GLN A 109 -12.14 -37.44 13.60
CA GLN A 109 -11.71 -38.27 12.47
C GLN A 109 -12.87 -39.12 11.96
N LYS A 110 -13.59 -39.80 12.85
CA LYS A 110 -14.78 -40.57 12.49
C LYS A 110 -15.85 -39.71 11.82
N TYR A 111 -16.12 -38.52 12.35
CA TYR A 111 -17.07 -37.58 11.76
C TYR A 111 -16.67 -37.17 10.32
N LEU A 112 -15.38 -36.90 10.09
CA LEU A 112 -14.86 -36.55 8.76
C LEU A 112 -14.91 -37.74 7.80
N ASP A 113 -14.60 -38.95 8.28
CA ASP A 113 -14.59 -40.18 7.47
C ASP A 113 -16.01 -40.61 7.07
N GLU A 114 -17.01 -40.35 7.92
CA GLU A 114 -18.43 -40.69 7.66
C GLU A 114 -19.18 -39.62 6.83
N ALA A 115 -18.54 -38.50 6.51
CA ALA A 115 -19.18 -37.38 5.81
C ALA A 115 -19.34 -37.63 4.30
N GLU A 116 -20.54 -38.06 3.88
CA GLU A 116 -20.86 -38.39 2.48
C GLU A 116 -20.65 -37.23 1.49
N HIS A 117 -20.91 -36.01 1.92
CA HIS A 117 -20.79 -34.79 1.10
C HIS A 117 -19.59 -33.92 1.47
N GLY A 118 -18.67 -34.47 2.28
CA GLY A 118 -17.56 -33.72 2.87
C GLY A 118 -17.98 -32.84 4.05
N ALA A 119 -17.07 -31.98 4.49
CA ALA A 119 -17.27 -31.12 5.65
C ALA A 119 -16.86 -29.67 5.33
N ILE A 120 -17.63 -28.71 5.85
CA ILE A 120 -17.29 -27.29 5.80
C ILE A 120 -16.61 -26.92 7.13
N TYR A 121 -15.34 -26.54 7.05
CA TYR A 121 -14.62 -25.99 8.19
C TYR A 121 -14.93 -24.49 8.32
N PHE A 122 -15.70 -24.13 9.34
CA PHE A 122 -15.96 -22.73 9.69
C PHE A 122 -15.04 -22.31 10.83
N SER A 123 -14.27 -21.25 10.60
CA SER A 123 -13.41 -20.66 11.63
C SER A 123 -13.34 -19.15 11.46
N MET A 124 -13.61 -18.43 12.55
CA MET A 124 -13.41 -16.99 12.66
C MET A 124 -11.98 -16.66 13.16
N GLY A 125 -11.07 -17.63 13.06
CA GLY A 125 -9.72 -17.60 13.64
C GLY A 125 -8.85 -16.44 13.15
N GLN A 126 -7.70 -16.25 13.82
CA GLN A 126 -6.73 -15.19 13.51
C GLN A 126 -5.84 -15.48 12.29
N ASP A 127 -5.68 -16.74 11.86
CA ASP A 127 -4.70 -17.12 10.82
C ASP A 127 -5.20 -18.22 9.87
N ILE A 128 -4.75 -18.14 8.61
CA ILE A 128 -4.95 -19.14 7.56
C ILE A 128 -3.71 -20.04 7.50
N LEU A 129 -3.88 -21.36 7.62
CA LEU A 129 -2.76 -22.33 7.56
C LEU A 129 -2.21 -22.46 6.11
N MET A 130 -1.10 -21.79 5.82
CA MET A 130 -0.55 -21.69 4.46
C MET A 130 0.09 -22.97 3.91
N LYS A 131 0.51 -23.94 4.75
CA LYS A 131 1.05 -25.24 4.28
C LYS A 131 -0.04 -26.13 3.68
N TYR A 132 -1.29 -25.90 4.09
CA TYR A 132 -2.49 -26.61 3.64
C TYR A 132 -3.50 -25.57 3.19
N LEU A 133 -3.17 -24.86 2.10
CA LEU A 133 -4.12 -23.92 1.50
C LEU A 133 -5.43 -24.67 1.25
N PRO A 134 -6.54 -24.22 1.85
CA PRO A 134 -7.82 -24.86 1.58
C PRO A 134 -8.14 -24.68 0.10
N GLU A 135 -8.70 -25.73 -0.48
CA GLU A 135 -9.01 -25.75 -1.91
C GLU A 135 -10.05 -24.69 -2.27
N ASN A 136 -11.02 -24.49 -1.38
CA ASN A 136 -12.10 -23.54 -1.53
C ASN A 136 -12.19 -22.68 -0.26
N MET A 137 -12.10 -21.36 -0.41
CA MET A 137 -12.12 -20.44 0.73
C MET A 137 -13.19 -19.35 0.56
N LEU A 138 -14.00 -19.19 1.59
CA LEU A 138 -14.84 -18.02 1.78
C LEU A 138 -14.26 -17.15 2.90
N GLY A 139 -14.02 -15.89 2.61
CA GLY A 139 -13.49 -14.91 3.53
C GLY A 139 -14.54 -13.90 3.99
N LEU A 140 -14.56 -13.65 5.31
CA LEU A 140 -15.39 -12.65 5.97
C LEU A 140 -14.48 -11.72 6.80
N PRO A 141 -13.78 -10.77 6.16
CA PRO A 141 -12.83 -9.91 6.87
C PRO A 141 -13.57 -8.98 7.83
N LEU A 142 -13.10 -8.89 9.07
CA LEU A 142 -13.74 -8.06 10.10
C LEU A 142 -12.89 -6.83 10.47
N PHE A 143 -11.59 -7.00 10.69
CA PHE A 143 -10.73 -5.96 11.24
C PHE A 143 -9.30 -6.00 10.67
N PHE A 144 -8.58 -4.89 10.84
CA PHE A 144 -7.15 -4.75 10.56
C PHE A 144 -6.73 -5.13 9.13
N ASP A 145 -5.71 -5.96 8.99
CA ASP A 145 -5.08 -6.33 7.73
C ASP A 145 -5.79 -7.47 7.00
N GLN A 146 -6.82 -8.08 7.62
CA GLN A 146 -7.59 -9.17 7.03
C GLN A 146 -8.20 -8.80 5.68
N PHE A 147 -8.74 -7.57 5.54
CA PHE A 147 -9.29 -7.07 4.28
C PHE A 147 -8.28 -7.16 3.14
N ASN A 148 -7.05 -6.70 3.38
CA ASN A 148 -5.99 -6.72 2.38
C ASN A 148 -5.47 -8.14 2.13
N ASN A 149 -5.36 -8.96 3.18
CA ASN A 149 -4.86 -10.33 3.05
C ASN A 149 -5.83 -11.18 2.23
N ILE A 150 -7.12 -11.17 2.54
CA ILE A 150 -8.11 -11.97 1.82
C ILE A 150 -8.38 -11.44 0.41
N HIS A 151 -8.32 -10.13 0.21
CA HIS A 151 -8.43 -9.55 -1.13
C HIS A 151 -7.32 -10.07 -2.06
N ARG A 152 -6.10 -10.30 -1.54
CA ARG A 152 -5.02 -10.92 -2.33
C ARG A 152 -5.34 -12.37 -2.69
N VAL A 153 -5.91 -13.13 -1.76
CA VAL A 153 -6.34 -14.52 -2.02
C VAL A 153 -7.42 -14.57 -3.09
N GLN A 154 -8.36 -13.62 -3.07
CA GLN A 154 -9.38 -13.46 -4.11
C GLN A 154 -8.76 -13.08 -5.46
N LEU A 155 -7.83 -12.12 -5.51
CA LEU A 155 -7.13 -11.75 -6.75
C LEU A 155 -6.31 -12.91 -7.33
N ALA A 156 -5.80 -13.80 -6.48
CA ALA A 156 -5.14 -15.04 -6.91
C ALA A 156 -6.13 -16.10 -7.43
N GLY A 157 -7.45 -15.86 -7.30
CA GLY A 157 -8.51 -16.75 -7.73
C GLY A 157 -8.70 -17.97 -6.82
N MET A 158 -8.35 -17.86 -5.54
CA MET A 158 -8.43 -18.97 -4.56
C MET A 158 -9.53 -18.79 -3.52
N ALA A 159 -10.17 -17.61 -3.46
CA ALA A 159 -11.21 -17.33 -2.48
C ALA A 159 -12.29 -16.38 -3.00
N LYS A 160 -13.46 -16.43 -2.37
CA LYS A 160 -14.47 -15.39 -2.42
C LYS A 160 -14.47 -14.59 -1.13
N VAL A 161 -14.79 -13.30 -1.23
CA VAL A 161 -14.88 -12.40 -0.09
C VAL A 161 -16.28 -11.82 -0.08
N LEU A 162 -16.95 -11.93 1.06
CA LEU A 162 -18.24 -11.30 1.28
C LEU A 162 -18.09 -10.18 2.31
N ASP A 163 -18.87 -9.12 2.16
CA ASP A 163 -18.97 -8.07 3.17
C ASP A 163 -19.88 -8.55 4.30
N PRO A 164 -19.38 -8.64 5.55
CA PRO A 164 -20.19 -9.05 6.69
C PRO A 164 -21.40 -8.14 6.95
N ASN A 165 -21.36 -6.87 6.52
CA ASN A 165 -22.46 -5.92 6.74
C ASN A 165 -23.64 -6.14 5.78
N ASP A 166 -23.37 -6.69 4.59
CA ASP A 166 -24.37 -6.93 3.53
C ASP A 166 -24.72 -8.44 3.42
N LEU A 167 -24.30 -9.26 4.37
CA LEU A 167 -24.45 -10.71 4.33
C LEU A 167 -25.89 -11.15 4.64
N ASN A 168 -26.43 -12.01 3.79
CA ASN A 168 -27.69 -12.73 4.03
C ASN A 168 -27.53 -14.22 3.70
N ALA A 169 -28.53 -15.02 4.09
CA ALA A 169 -28.49 -16.49 3.93
C ALA A 169 -28.39 -16.91 2.45
N ASP A 170 -29.13 -16.26 1.56
CA ASP A 170 -29.16 -16.61 0.13
C ASP A 170 -27.79 -16.37 -0.52
N THR A 171 -27.19 -15.20 -0.27
CA THR A 171 -25.85 -14.86 -0.76
C THR A 171 -24.77 -15.80 -0.22
N LEU A 172 -24.89 -16.20 1.05
CA LEU A 172 -23.97 -17.17 1.65
C LEU A 172 -24.07 -18.54 0.97
N ILE A 173 -25.29 -19.05 0.79
CA ILE A 173 -25.55 -20.36 0.14
C ILE A 173 -25.07 -20.34 -1.31
N GLU A 174 -25.40 -19.29 -2.06
CA GLU A 174 -24.97 -19.13 -3.46
C GLU A 174 -23.44 -19.15 -3.57
N THR A 175 -22.76 -18.42 -2.69
CA THR A 175 -21.29 -18.35 -2.70
C THR A 175 -20.65 -19.68 -2.31
N ILE A 176 -21.21 -20.40 -1.33
CA ILE A 176 -20.74 -21.74 -0.95
C ILE A 176 -20.90 -22.71 -2.13
N ASN A 177 -22.06 -22.72 -2.79
CA ASN A 177 -22.28 -23.57 -3.96
C ASN A 177 -21.32 -23.24 -5.09
N GLU A 178 -21.09 -21.96 -5.39
CA GLU A 178 -20.11 -21.53 -6.40
C GLU A 178 -18.70 -22.07 -6.08
N LEU A 179 -18.26 -21.93 -4.83
CA LEU A 179 -16.95 -22.41 -4.39
C LEU A 179 -16.82 -23.93 -4.49
N LEU A 180 -17.90 -24.69 -4.27
CA LEU A 180 -17.90 -26.15 -4.36
C LEU A 180 -17.98 -26.66 -5.80
N GLU A 181 -18.75 -25.99 -6.67
CA GLU A 181 -18.99 -26.41 -8.05
C GLU A 181 -17.88 -25.98 -9.00
N ASN A 182 -17.17 -24.88 -8.71
CA ASN A 182 -16.14 -24.35 -9.58
C ASN A 182 -14.74 -24.87 -9.19
N PRO A 183 -14.16 -25.82 -9.95
CA PRO A 183 -12.86 -26.40 -9.62
C PRO A 183 -11.69 -25.41 -9.76
N SER A 184 -11.89 -24.25 -10.40
CA SER A 184 -10.79 -23.30 -10.61
C SER A 184 -10.19 -22.78 -9.30
N TYR A 185 -10.98 -22.66 -8.23
CA TYR A 185 -10.48 -22.26 -6.91
C TYR A 185 -9.49 -23.30 -6.36
N ALA A 186 -9.89 -24.57 -6.36
CA ALA A 186 -9.08 -25.70 -5.93
C ALA A 186 -7.79 -25.83 -6.76
N GLU A 187 -7.89 -25.71 -8.08
CA GLU A 187 -6.73 -25.81 -8.97
C GLU A 187 -5.74 -24.65 -8.75
N ARG A 188 -6.24 -23.43 -8.52
CA ARG A 188 -5.40 -22.27 -8.16
C ARG A 188 -4.72 -22.47 -6.81
N ALA A 189 -5.45 -22.97 -5.81
CA ALA A 189 -4.91 -23.27 -4.49
C ALA A 189 -3.80 -24.33 -4.55
N LYS A 190 -4.01 -25.42 -5.31
CA LYS A 190 -3.01 -26.47 -5.54
C LYS A 190 -1.76 -25.93 -6.26
N ALA A 191 -1.93 -25.14 -7.32
CA ALA A 191 -0.82 -24.54 -8.05
C ALA A 191 0.01 -23.59 -7.16
N MET A 192 -0.66 -22.77 -6.33
CA MET A 192 0.00 -21.91 -5.35
C MET A 192 0.74 -22.72 -4.29
N ALA A 193 0.13 -23.78 -3.75
CA ALA A 193 0.73 -24.65 -2.76
C ALA A 193 1.98 -25.37 -3.30
N LEU A 194 1.96 -25.83 -4.55
CA LEU A 194 3.12 -26.40 -5.23
C LEU A 194 4.25 -25.36 -5.32
N SER A 195 3.95 -24.15 -5.79
CA SER A 195 4.92 -23.06 -5.90
C SER A 195 5.48 -22.62 -4.54
N PHE A 196 4.67 -22.68 -3.47
CA PHE A 196 5.11 -22.40 -2.11
C PHE A 196 6.04 -23.48 -1.57
N ARG A 197 5.79 -24.75 -1.89
CA ARG A 197 6.63 -25.87 -1.44
C ARG A 197 7.91 -26.00 -2.24
N ASP A 198 7.93 -25.51 -3.48
CA ASP A 198 9.10 -25.49 -4.35
C ASP A 198 10.14 -24.48 -3.88
N ARG A 199 11.07 -24.95 -3.03
CA ARG A 199 12.17 -24.17 -2.47
C ARG A 199 13.35 -25.09 -2.16
N PRO A 200 14.60 -24.59 -2.21
CA PRO A 200 15.79 -25.43 -2.09
C PRO A 200 16.01 -25.98 -0.67
N MET A 201 15.49 -25.33 0.35
CA MET A 201 15.68 -25.68 1.76
C MET A 201 14.37 -25.49 2.53
N SER A 202 14.18 -26.25 3.62
CA SER A 202 13.03 -26.04 4.49
C SER A 202 13.05 -24.62 5.08
N PRO A 203 11.88 -24.05 5.46
CA PRO A 203 11.83 -22.74 6.08
C PRO A 203 12.71 -22.64 7.34
N LEU A 204 12.74 -23.72 8.12
CA LEU A 204 13.52 -23.82 9.35
C LEU A 204 15.03 -23.87 9.05
N ASP A 205 15.44 -24.72 8.12
CA ASP A 205 16.87 -24.82 7.73
C ASP A 205 17.37 -23.50 7.12
N THR A 206 16.51 -22.80 6.39
CA THR A 206 16.80 -21.46 5.86
C THR A 206 17.03 -20.46 6.99
N ALA A 207 16.15 -20.45 8.00
CA ALA A 207 16.33 -19.59 9.18
C ALA A 207 17.64 -19.89 9.92
N LEU A 208 17.95 -21.17 10.14
CA LEU A 208 19.17 -21.62 10.80
C LEU A 208 20.41 -21.20 10.02
N TRP A 209 20.45 -21.50 8.72
CA TRP A 209 21.61 -21.20 7.88
C TRP A 209 21.95 -19.71 7.86
N TRP A 210 20.94 -18.84 7.72
CA TRP A 210 21.14 -17.39 7.70
C TRP A 210 21.52 -16.82 9.07
N THR A 211 20.97 -17.41 10.14
CA THR A 211 21.37 -17.06 11.50
C THR A 211 22.84 -17.39 11.73
N GLU A 212 23.26 -18.60 11.36
CA GLU A 212 24.67 -18.98 11.46
C GLU A 212 25.57 -18.16 10.52
N TYR A 213 25.09 -17.80 9.32
CA TYR A 213 25.82 -16.93 8.41
C TYR A 213 26.14 -15.59 9.07
N ALA A 214 25.16 -14.97 9.75
CA ALA A 214 25.38 -13.72 10.48
C ALA A 214 26.32 -13.89 11.67
N LEU A 215 26.30 -15.03 12.35
CA LEU A 215 27.23 -15.32 13.45
C LEU A 215 28.67 -15.54 12.94
N ARG A 216 28.84 -16.23 11.81
CA ARG A 216 30.13 -16.44 11.15
C ARG A 216 30.69 -15.14 10.57
N ASN A 217 29.83 -14.30 10.00
CA ASN A 217 30.19 -13.03 9.37
C ASN A 217 29.66 -11.86 10.22
N ARG A 218 30.38 -11.54 11.30
CA ARG A 218 29.94 -10.53 12.28
C ARG A 218 29.65 -9.16 11.68
N ASP A 219 30.35 -8.81 10.60
CA ASP A 219 30.01 -7.64 9.78
C ASP A 219 29.06 -8.04 8.65
N THR A 220 27.82 -7.57 8.73
CA THR A 220 26.77 -7.79 7.72
C THR A 220 26.38 -6.49 7.02
N SER A 221 27.17 -5.43 7.13
CA SER A 221 26.89 -4.12 6.52
C SER A 221 26.60 -4.20 5.01
N HIS A 222 27.27 -5.10 4.29
CA HIS A 222 27.09 -5.32 2.84
C HIS A 222 25.74 -5.90 2.43
N MET A 223 25.00 -6.51 3.36
CA MET A 223 23.70 -7.13 3.10
C MET A 223 22.51 -6.23 3.47
N ARG A 224 22.78 -5.12 4.14
CA ARG A 224 21.77 -4.33 4.82
C ARG A 224 21.51 -3.04 4.06
N LEU A 225 20.24 -2.62 4.04
CA LEU A 225 19.93 -1.25 3.67
C LEU A 225 20.35 -0.35 4.84
N ASN A 226 21.44 0.40 4.67
CA ASN A 226 21.92 1.28 5.72
C ASN A 226 21.14 2.59 5.73
N VAL A 227 19.87 2.52 6.15
CA VAL A 227 18.94 3.67 6.11
C VAL A 227 19.46 4.85 6.94
N GLU A 228 20.21 4.58 8.01
CA GLU A 228 20.84 5.62 8.84
C GLU A 228 21.99 6.33 8.13
N GLU A 229 22.66 5.67 7.17
CA GLU A 229 23.68 6.29 6.32
C GLU A 229 23.09 7.00 5.10
N ILE A 230 21.80 6.82 4.80
CA ILE A 230 21.15 7.54 3.70
C ILE A 230 20.82 8.97 4.17
N PRO A 231 21.41 10.02 3.57
CA PRO A 231 21.08 11.39 3.96
C PRO A 231 19.58 11.66 3.79
N LEU A 232 18.98 12.37 4.76
CA LEU A 232 17.56 12.71 4.80
C LEU A 232 17.01 13.23 3.46
N MET A 233 17.82 14.03 2.74
CA MET A 233 17.48 14.54 1.41
C MET A 233 17.19 13.45 0.37
N ARG A 234 17.99 12.37 0.38
CA ARG A 234 17.84 11.23 -0.54
C ARG A 234 16.70 10.30 -0.10
N TYR A 235 16.53 10.12 1.22
CA TYR A 235 15.44 9.31 1.77
C TYR A 235 14.05 9.88 1.39
N TYR A 236 13.85 11.18 1.56
CA TYR A 236 12.58 11.84 1.20
C TYR A 236 12.50 12.29 -0.27
N ARG A 237 13.52 12.01 -1.09
CA ARG A 237 13.63 12.48 -2.48
C ARG A 237 13.31 13.97 -2.63
N LEU A 238 13.85 14.79 -1.72
CA LEU A 238 13.61 16.23 -1.70
C LEU A 238 14.20 16.91 -2.94
N ASP A 239 15.22 16.31 -3.56
CA ASP A 239 15.73 16.66 -4.89
C ASP A 239 14.63 16.63 -5.97
N SER A 240 13.78 15.61 -5.95
CA SER A 240 12.69 15.42 -6.88
C SER A 240 11.59 16.46 -6.62
N ILE A 241 11.23 16.69 -5.35
CA ILE A 241 10.24 17.72 -4.96
C ILE A 241 10.74 19.12 -5.35
N LEU A 242 12.02 19.42 -5.11
CA LEU A 242 12.63 20.68 -5.51
C LEU A 242 12.58 20.87 -7.03
N THR A 243 12.90 19.83 -7.80
CA THR A 243 12.85 19.88 -9.27
C THR A 243 11.42 20.13 -9.78
N PHE A 244 10.42 19.48 -9.18
CA PHE A 244 9.01 19.74 -9.49
C PHE A 244 8.58 21.16 -9.11
N GLY A 245 8.97 21.63 -7.92
CA GLY A 245 8.66 22.97 -7.42
C GLY A 245 9.27 24.08 -8.30
N VAL A 246 10.53 23.92 -8.72
CA VAL A 246 11.19 24.88 -9.63
C VAL A 246 10.48 24.92 -10.98
N ARG A 247 10.12 23.77 -11.56
CA ARG A 247 9.37 23.73 -12.83
C ARG A 247 8.01 24.40 -12.72
N LEU A 248 7.26 24.12 -11.66
CA LEU A 248 5.96 24.75 -11.41
C LEU A 248 6.13 26.27 -11.23
N GLY A 249 7.13 26.70 -10.45
CA GLY A 249 7.46 28.10 -10.23
C GLY A 249 7.81 28.83 -11.52
N CYS A 250 8.63 28.23 -12.40
CA CYS A 250 8.96 28.81 -13.71
C CYS A 250 7.71 28.98 -14.60
N VAL A 251 6.79 28.02 -14.60
CA VAL A 251 5.54 28.12 -15.35
C VAL A 251 4.67 29.25 -14.78
N CYS A 252 4.45 29.29 -13.46
CA CYS A 252 3.68 30.34 -12.81
C CYS A 252 4.29 31.73 -13.08
N ALA A 253 5.60 31.87 -12.95
CA ALA A 253 6.30 33.13 -13.23
C ALA A 253 6.15 33.56 -14.70
N SER A 254 6.23 32.61 -15.64
CA SER A 254 6.04 32.87 -17.07
C SER A 254 4.61 33.35 -17.36
N LEU A 255 3.60 32.72 -16.75
CA LEU A 255 2.20 33.11 -16.87
C LEU A 255 1.93 34.50 -16.27
N ILE A 256 2.49 34.79 -15.09
CA ILE A 256 2.39 36.13 -14.46
C ILE A 256 3.05 37.18 -15.34
N PHE A 257 4.24 36.89 -15.87
CA PHE A 257 4.95 37.80 -16.77
C PHE A 257 4.19 38.06 -18.08
N LEU A 258 3.63 37.01 -18.68
CA LEU A 258 2.76 37.12 -19.86
C LEU A 258 1.50 37.94 -19.55
N GLY A 259 0.83 37.67 -18.44
CA GLY A 259 -0.33 38.42 -17.97
C GLY A 259 0.01 39.91 -17.77
N TRP A 260 1.13 40.21 -17.13
CA TRP A 260 1.62 41.58 -16.94
C TRP A 260 1.96 42.28 -18.26
N ARG A 261 2.64 41.59 -19.19
CA ARG A 261 2.93 42.07 -20.55
C ARG A 261 1.65 42.39 -21.32
N LEU A 262 0.65 41.51 -21.26
CA LEU A 262 -0.65 41.70 -21.91
C LEU A 262 -1.40 42.88 -21.29
N TYR A 263 -1.40 42.99 -19.96
CA TYR A 263 -1.97 44.12 -19.24
C TYR A 263 -1.33 45.45 -19.66
N GLN A 264 0.00 45.53 -19.70
CA GLN A 264 0.71 46.73 -20.18
C GLN A 264 0.37 47.07 -21.63
N LYS A 265 0.34 46.07 -22.52
CA LYS A 265 -0.03 46.28 -23.94
C LYS A 265 -1.45 46.81 -24.07
N ASN A 266 -2.40 46.27 -23.29
CA ASN A 266 -3.79 46.71 -23.34
C ASN A 266 -3.96 48.12 -22.73
N ARG A 267 -3.30 48.41 -21.61
CA ARG A 267 -3.27 49.76 -21.01
C ARG A 267 -2.71 50.81 -21.98
N ASN A 268 -1.61 50.51 -22.66
CA ASN A 268 -1.03 51.40 -23.68
C ASN A 268 -1.91 51.53 -24.94
N ARG A 269 -2.70 50.50 -25.28
CA ARG A 269 -3.70 50.57 -26.35
C ARG A 269 -4.86 51.49 -25.95
N HIS A 270 -5.42 51.33 -24.76
CA HIS A 270 -6.48 52.22 -24.24
C HIS A 270 -6.02 53.67 -24.14
N ARG A 271 -4.78 53.92 -23.67
CA ARG A 271 -4.24 55.28 -23.61
C ARG A 271 -4.14 55.93 -25.00
N ARG A 272 -3.67 55.18 -26.00
CA ARG A 272 -3.60 55.65 -27.40
C ARG A 272 -4.98 55.87 -28.03
N LEU A 273 -5.98 55.07 -27.66
CA LEU A 273 -7.37 55.27 -28.11
C LEU A 273 -7.96 56.56 -27.51
N GLN A 274 -7.78 56.78 -26.20
CA GLN A 274 -8.22 58.02 -25.53
C GLN A 274 -7.51 59.26 -26.09
N GLU A 275 -6.21 59.18 -26.37
CA GLU A 275 -5.46 60.28 -27.03
C GLU A 275 -6.03 60.57 -28.43
N ARG A 276 -6.35 59.54 -29.23
CA ARG A 276 -6.98 59.70 -30.55
C ARG A 276 -8.37 60.30 -30.47
N GLU A 277 -9.21 59.83 -29.55
CA GLU A 277 -10.56 60.38 -29.32
C GLU A 277 -10.52 61.85 -28.90
N ARG A 278 -9.58 62.24 -28.02
CA ARG A 278 -9.36 63.64 -27.64
C ARG A 278 -8.96 64.52 -28.83
N VAL A 279 -8.05 64.04 -29.67
CA VAL A 279 -7.63 64.77 -30.88
C VAL A 279 -8.78 64.92 -31.88
N LEU A 280 -9.56 63.86 -32.10
CA LEU A 280 -10.73 63.90 -32.99
C LEU A 280 -11.81 64.85 -32.46
N ALA A 281 -12.09 64.85 -31.15
CA ALA A 281 -13.02 65.78 -30.53
C ALA A 281 -12.56 67.25 -30.67
N GLN A 282 -11.26 67.52 -30.52
CA GLN A 282 -10.70 68.86 -30.78
C GLN A 282 -10.83 69.29 -32.24
N ILE A 283 -10.63 68.37 -33.18
CA ILE A 283 -10.81 68.64 -34.61
C ILE A 283 -12.28 68.92 -34.91
N GLN A 284 -13.22 68.15 -34.37
CA GLN A 284 -14.66 68.37 -34.54
C GLN A 284 -15.13 69.71 -33.97
N LEU A 285 -14.65 70.11 -32.78
CA LEU A 285 -14.93 71.43 -32.21
C LEU A 285 -14.43 72.56 -33.13
N ARG A 286 -13.19 72.44 -33.66
CA ARG A 286 -12.65 73.43 -34.61
C ARG A 286 -13.40 73.50 -35.94
N MET A 287 -14.01 72.40 -36.39
CA MET A 287 -14.84 72.41 -37.60
C MET A 287 -16.22 73.00 -37.34
N SER A 288 -16.79 72.79 -36.14
CA SER A 288 -18.06 73.39 -35.70
C SER A 288 -17.97 74.90 -35.46
N ASP A 289 -16.81 75.44 -35.11
CA ASP A 289 -16.60 76.89 -34.92
C ASP A 289 -16.41 77.65 -36.25
N ASN A 290 -16.28 76.93 -37.38
CA ASN A 290 -15.98 77.48 -38.71
C ASN A 290 -17.17 77.42 -39.70
N GLU A 291 -18.35 76.95 -39.26
CA GLU A 291 -19.64 77.07 -39.97
C GLU A 291 -20.50 78.18 -39.34
#